data_AF-A0A8C1Y5K2-F1
#
_entry.id   AF-A0A8C1Y5K2-F1
#
_cell.length_a   1.000
_cell.length_b   1.000
_cell.length_c   1.000
_cell.angle_alpha   90.00
_cell.angle_beta   90.00
_cell.angle_gamma   90.00
#
_symmetry.space_group_name_H-M   'P 1'
#
loop_
_entity.id
_entity.type
_entity.pdbx_description
1 polymer ?
#
loop_
_entity_poly.entity_id
_entity_poly.type
_entity_poly.pdbx_seq_one_letter_code
_entity_poly.pdbx_strand_id
1 'polypeptide(L)'
;MKLAAFLGCFMLAFAAVGARIQPREPGWTGSLLVVPMDGSHWTGVKAVAEEMGRRGHKVMVVIPEVSVLLGPSKHYTTRTFPVPYGKQQLDELQARNAEVMERKQLPLLEKISTRLSNMRKFVALQRATAESLLLNHELVDFLKKQNFDAVLTSPAVPTGAILAYNLSLPAVYMLRGLPCGLDSTATACPNPPSYIPRFFTNNSDRMSFRQRVLNVLVSIVEPLLCRLIYWSTEGVASRFLQRDVSVAEILRSGALWLLRYDFTLEFPKPLMPNMVLIGGINCAIKNPLSKEVEEFVKGSGEHGIVVFSLGSLVSSMPKKKAAIFFKAFGMIPQRVLWRYTGEIPDNVPENVKLMKWLPQNDLLGNPKAKAFITHGGTHGIYEGICHGVPMVMLPLFGDQDDNVHRVATRGVGVVLSIHDITTETLVDALNTVINDSSYRQRMEKLSAIHNDRPMQPLDLAVYWTEFVMRHKGADHLRPAAHDLNWLQYHSLDVIGFLLFIVLIVTLATFKCCALCWRRCCRKLQKRKRD
;
A
#
# COMPACT_ATOMS: atom_id res chain seq x y z
N MET A 1 -67.65 12.85 11.97
CA MET A 1 -67.05 11.67 12.66
C MET A 1 -66.81 10.62 11.57
N LYS A 2 -65.61 10.22 11.15
CA LYS A 2 -64.29 10.11 11.77
C LYS A 2 -63.24 10.30 10.65
N LEU A 3 -62.55 11.44 10.60
CA LEU A 3 -61.33 11.61 9.79
C LEU A 3 -60.22 12.34 10.57
N ALA A 4 -60.40 12.44 11.90
CA ALA A 4 -59.45 13.07 12.83
C ALA A 4 -58.86 12.06 13.85
N ALA A 5 -59.17 10.77 13.70
CA ALA A 5 -58.72 9.71 14.63
C ALA A 5 -57.65 8.77 14.03
N PHE A 6 -57.14 9.06 12.82
CA PHE A 6 -56.12 8.23 12.16
C PHE A 6 -54.78 8.95 11.92
N LEU A 7 -54.69 10.23 12.27
CA LEU A 7 -53.48 11.06 12.08
C LEU A 7 -52.72 11.35 13.39
N GLY A 8 -53.11 10.71 14.50
CA GLY A 8 -52.59 10.99 15.84
C GLY A 8 -51.59 9.99 16.43
N CYS A 9 -51.02 9.06 15.64
CA CYS A 9 -50.11 8.02 16.15
C CYS A 9 -48.74 7.93 15.46
N PHE A 10 -48.37 8.88 14.58
CA PHE A 10 -47.08 8.84 13.87
C PHE A 10 -46.21 10.09 14.07
N MET A 11 -46.31 10.72 15.24
CA MET A 11 -45.47 11.86 15.62
C MET A 11 -44.85 11.61 17.00
N LEU A 12 -43.92 10.63 17.09
CA LEU A 12 -42.87 10.53 18.12
C LEU A 12 -42.03 9.25 17.92
N ALA A 13 -41.23 9.22 16.86
CA ALA A 13 -40.09 8.29 16.75
C ALA A 13 -39.04 8.77 15.73
N PHE A 14 -38.74 10.07 15.70
CA PHE A 14 -37.42 10.51 15.20
C PHE A 14 -36.43 10.49 16.39
N ALA A 15 -36.22 9.31 16.95
CA ALA A 15 -34.96 9.03 17.62
C ALA A 15 -33.94 8.87 16.50
N ALA A 16 -33.00 9.80 16.42
CA ALA A 16 -31.84 9.68 15.56
C ALA A 16 -31.27 8.26 15.70
N VAL A 17 -31.41 7.45 14.64
CA VAL A 17 -30.56 6.28 14.43
C VAL A 17 -29.19 6.84 14.01
N GLY A 18 -28.55 7.54 14.95
CA GLY A 18 -27.11 7.60 14.96
C GLY A 18 -26.68 6.15 15.15
N ALA A 19 -25.99 5.59 14.16
CA ALA A 19 -25.34 4.30 14.29
C ALA A 19 -24.46 4.35 15.53
N ARG A 20 -24.99 3.87 16.68
CA ARG A 20 -24.20 3.61 17.86
C ARG A 20 -23.34 2.41 17.48
N ILE A 21 -22.09 2.68 17.13
CA ILE A 21 -21.02 1.67 17.20
C ILE A 21 -21.20 1.02 18.58
N GLN A 22 -21.50 -0.28 18.60
CA GLN A 22 -21.67 -1.01 19.84
C GLN A 22 -20.45 -0.74 20.73
N PRO A 23 -20.65 -0.36 22.01
CA PRO A 23 -19.53 -0.23 22.92
C PRO A 23 -18.84 -1.59 23.02
N ARG A 24 -17.53 -1.54 22.75
CA ARG A 24 -16.53 -2.60 22.93
C ARG A 24 -16.82 -3.39 24.20
N GLU A 25 -16.81 -4.73 24.15
CA GLU A 25 -16.81 -5.53 25.37
C GLU A 25 -15.62 -5.08 26.25
N PRO A 26 -15.85 -4.52 27.45
CA PRO A 26 -14.77 -4.16 28.33
C PRO A 26 -14.13 -5.46 28.85
N GLY A 27 -12.85 -5.69 28.52
CA GLY A 27 -12.01 -6.66 29.24
C GLY A 27 -11.43 -7.83 28.43
N TRP A 28 -11.76 -8.00 27.15
CA TRP A 28 -11.08 -9.03 26.35
C TRP A 28 -9.64 -8.61 26.02
N THR A 29 -8.68 -9.46 26.41
CA THR A 29 -7.28 -9.35 26.02
C THR A 29 -6.86 -10.59 25.23
N GLY A 30 -5.81 -10.47 24.44
CA GLY A 30 -5.33 -11.54 23.56
C GLY A 30 -3.83 -11.39 23.33
N SER A 31 -3.22 -12.37 22.66
CA SER A 31 -1.78 -12.40 22.39
C SER A 31 -1.49 -12.28 20.90
N LEU A 32 -0.77 -11.23 20.51
CA LEU A 32 -0.42 -10.93 19.13
C LEU A 32 1.07 -11.12 18.90
N LEU A 33 1.42 -11.91 17.88
CA LEU A 33 2.78 -11.98 17.35
C LEU A 33 2.93 -10.97 16.21
N VAL A 34 3.98 -10.16 16.24
CA VAL A 34 4.31 -9.20 15.19
C VAL A 34 5.65 -9.57 14.58
N VAL A 35 5.66 -9.88 13.28
CA VAL A 35 6.88 -10.13 12.52
C VAL A 35 6.97 -9.06 11.43
N PRO A 36 7.64 -7.93 11.70
CA PRO A 36 7.62 -6.79 10.81
C PRO A 36 8.62 -6.91 9.66
N MET A 37 8.41 -6.09 8.65
CA MET A 37 9.43 -5.74 7.66
C MET A 37 10.06 -4.41 8.08
N ASP A 38 11.39 -4.32 7.99
CA ASP A 38 12.15 -3.10 8.29
C ASP A 38 11.87 -1.96 7.28
N GLY A 39 12.33 -0.76 7.61
CA GLY A 39 12.07 0.45 6.82
C GLY A 39 10.66 0.99 7.01
N SER A 40 10.13 1.70 6.01
CA SER A 40 8.85 2.42 6.12
C SER A 40 7.62 1.52 6.32
N HIS A 41 7.75 0.20 6.10
CA HIS A 41 6.71 -0.77 6.42
C HIS A 41 6.43 -0.85 7.92
N TRP A 42 7.49 -0.70 8.72
CA TRP A 42 7.40 -0.74 10.17
C TRP A 42 6.53 0.37 10.77
N THR A 43 6.53 1.59 10.22
CA THR A 43 5.84 2.73 10.84
C THR A 43 4.36 2.45 11.17
N GLY A 44 3.59 1.93 10.21
CA GLY A 44 2.18 1.58 10.43
C GLY A 44 2.00 0.32 11.30
N VAL A 45 2.86 -0.69 11.13
CA VAL A 45 2.83 -1.91 11.96
C VAL A 45 3.12 -1.58 13.43
N LYS A 46 4.07 -0.68 13.69
CA LYS A 46 4.43 -0.19 15.01
C LYS A 46 3.24 0.51 15.67
N ALA A 47 2.56 1.40 14.95
CA ALA A 47 1.40 2.10 15.49
C ALA A 47 0.31 1.12 15.96
N VAL A 48 0.01 0.09 15.15
CA VAL A 48 -0.93 -0.97 15.55
C VAL A 48 -0.40 -1.77 16.74
N ALA A 49 0.86 -2.19 16.73
CA ALA A 49 1.46 -2.97 17.80
C ALA A 49 1.47 -2.22 19.15
N GLU A 50 1.80 -0.92 19.14
CA GLU A 50 1.79 -0.08 20.34
C GLU A 50 0.36 0.15 20.86
N GLU A 51 -0.60 0.40 19.96
CA GLU A 51 -1.99 0.61 20.34
C GLU A 51 -2.64 -0.67 20.88
N MET A 52 -2.35 -1.84 20.30
CA MET A 52 -2.73 -3.15 20.85
C MET A 52 -2.16 -3.34 22.27
N GLY A 53 -0.88 -3.03 22.47
CA GLY A 53 -0.25 -3.09 23.78
C GLY A 53 -0.88 -2.14 24.80
N ARG A 54 -1.15 -0.90 24.39
CA ARG A 54 -1.84 0.12 25.22
C ARG A 54 -3.24 -0.33 25.65
N ARG A 55 -3.90 -1.16 24.83
CA ARG A 55 -5.21 -1.76 25.11
C ARG A 55 -5.16 -3.01 26.00
N GLY A 56 -3.97 -3.43 26.43
CA GLY A 56 -3.77 -4.55 27.35
C GLY A 56 -3.51 -5.90 26.69
N HIS A 57 -3.37 -5.96 25.36
CA HIS A 57 -3.01 -7.21 24.66
C HIS A 57 -1.53 -7.56 24.90
N LYS A 58 -1.22 -8.86 25.01
CA LYS A 58 0.16 -9.37 25.04
C LYS A 58 0.75 -9.32 23.63
N VAL A 59 1.51 -8.27 23.33
CA VAL A 59 2.15 -8.09 22.02
C VAL A 59 3.63 -8.47 22.09
N MET A 60 4.08 -9.38 21.22
CA MET A 60 5.48 -9.71 21.04
C MET A 60 5.93 -9.34 19.62
N VAL A 61 6.95 -8.50 19.52
CA VAL A 61 7.56 -8.09 18.25
C VAL A 61 8.90 -8.82 18.09
N VAL A 62 9.05 -9.61 17.02
CA VAL A 62 10.27 -10.37 16.72
C VAL A 62 11.06 -9.65 15.63
N ILE A 63 12.25 -9.15 15.95
CA ILE A 63 13.05 -8.30 15.05
C ILE A 63 14.50 -8.79 14.96
N PRO A 64 15.22 -8.57 13.85
CA PRO A 64 16.65 -8.83 13.80
C PRO A 64 17.41 -7.89 14.75
N GLU A 65 18.58 -8.32 15.24
CA GLU A 65 19.43 -7.50 16.11
C GLU A 65 19.93 -6.22 15.41
N VAL A 66 20.11 -6.28 14.08
CA VAL A 66 20.49 -5.15 13.24
C VAL A 66 19.32 -4.75 12.35
N SER A 67 18.93 -3.48 12.41
CA SER A 67 17.87 -2.91 11.57
C SER A 67 18.08 -1.43 11.25
N VAL A 68 17.22 -0.90 10.38
CA VAL A 68 17.14 0.51 10.01
C VAL A 68 16.23 1.26 10.97
N LEU A 69 14.98 0.81 11.15
CA LEU A 69 13.95 1.50 11.94
C LEU A 69 13.31 0.66 13.04
N LEU A 70 13.57 -0.65 13.08
CA LEU A 70 12.97 -1.53 14.08
C LEU A 70 13.57 -1.23 15.46
N GLY A 71 12.74 -1.33 16.51
CA GLY A 71 13.21 -1.04 17.87
C GLY A 71 12.17 -1.35 18.94
N PRO A 72 12.59 -1.30 20.21
CA PRO A 72 11.72 -1.61 21.34
C PRO A 72 10.69 -0.50 21.59
N SER A 73 9.66 -0.83 22.37
CA SER A 73 8.67 0.10 22.90
C SER A 73 8.26 -0.33 24.30
N LYS A 74 7.74 0.62 25.09
CA LYS A 74 7.15 0.33 26.41
C LYS A 74 5.81 -0.41 26.33
N HIS A 75 5.20 -0.48 25.14
CA HIS A 75 3.88 -1.08 24.94
C HIS A 75 3.91 -2.53 24.45
N TYR A 76 5.07 -3.10 24.12
CA TYR A 76 5.19 -4.48 23.68
C TYR A 76 6.52 -5.10 24.09
N THR A 77 6.59 -6.43 24.13
CA THR A 77 7.85 -7.14 24.35
C THR A 77 8.60 -7.30 23.03
N THR A 78 9.92 -7.07 23.04
CA THR A 78 10.76 -7.26 21.87
C THR A 78 11.62 -8.52 22.03
N ARG A 79 11.64 -9.38 21.01
CA ARG A 79 12.53 -10.54 20.93
C ARG A 79 13.46 -10.35 19.74
N THR A 80 14.77 -10.36 19.98
CA THR A 80 15.77 -10.21 18.92
C THR A 80 16.31 -11.55 18.46
N PHE A 81 16.82 -11.61 17.22
CA PHE A 81 17.54 -12.75 16.68
C PHE A 81 18.74 -12.31 15.84
N PRO A 82 19.83 -13.11 15.81
CA PRO A 82 21.06 -12.72 15.13
C PRO A 82 20.93 -12.82 13.61
N VAL A 83 21.67 -11.96 12.90
CA VAL A 83 21.69 -11.92 11.43
C VAL A 83 23.12 -11.91 10.90
N PRO A 84 23.38 -12.47 9.69
CA PRO A 84 24.75 -12.61 9.18
C PRO A 84 25.34 -11.31 8.59
N TYR A 85 24.75 -10.15 8.90
CA TYR A 85 25.11 -8.86 8.33
C TYR A 85 25.18 -7.77 9.39
N GLY A 86 26.09 -6.81 9.18
CA GLY A 86 26.31 -5.68 10.09
C GLY A 86 25.56 -4.41 9.70
N LYS A 87 25.55 -3.42 10.61
CA LYS A 87 24.92 -2.11 10.38
C LYS A 87 25.50 -1.38 9.16
N GLN A 88 26.80 -1.49 8.94
CA GLN A 88 27.49 -0.92 7.78
C GLN A 88 26.88 -1.36 6.44
N GLN A 89 26.55 -2.66 6.29
CA GLN A 89 25.96 -3.17 5.05
C GLN A 89 24.55 -2.61 4.80
N LEU A 90 23.78 -2.36 5.86
CA LEU A 90 22.48 -1.67 5.75
C LEU A 90 22.69 -0.21 5.34
N ASP A 91 23.64 0.48 5.97
CA ASP A 91 23.91 1.89 5.71
C ASP A 91 24.43 2.10 4.27
N GLU A 92 25.27 1.19 3.75
CA GLU A 92 25.69 1.17 2.34
C GLU A 92 24.52 0.95 1.37
N LEU A 93 23.55 0.10 1.73
CA LEU A 93 22.32 -0.08 0.97
C LEU A 93 21.47 1.19 0.97
N GLN A 94 21.40 1.91 2.09
CA GLN A 94 20.68 3.17 2.18
C GLN A 94 21.37 4.30 1.40
N ALA A 95 22.70 4.38 1.45
CA ALA A 95 23.48 5.39 0.72
C ALA A 95 23.24 5.31 -0.79
N ARG A 96 23.07 4.10 -1.34
CA ARG A 96 22.74 3.88 -2.76
C ARG A 96 21.39 4.48 -3.18
N ASN A 97 20.45 4.68 -2.25
CA ASN A 97 19.19 5.33 -2.58
C ASN A 97 19.40 6.81 -2.95
N ALA A 98 20.43 7.46 -2.39
CA ALA A 98 20.80 8.83 -2.76
C ALA A 98 21.50 8.91 -4.12
N GLU A 99 22.22 7.85 -4.55
CA GLU A 99 22.85 7.79 -5.89
C GLU A 99 21.85 7.94 -7.03
N VAL A 100 20.57 7.60 -6.79
CA VAL A 100 19.49 7.82 -7.77
C VAL A 100 19.44 9.29 -8.21
N MET A 101 19.82 10.24 -7.34
CA MET A 101 19.82 11.67 -7.65
C MET A 101 21.02 12.14 -8.48
N GLU A 102 22.12 11.39 -8.51
CA GLU A 102 23.37 11.79 -9.16
C GLU A 102 23.40 11.43 -10.64
N ARG A 103 22.79 10.31 -11.00
CA ARG A 103 22.92 9.77 -12.34
C ARG A 103 22.03 10.58 -13.29
N LYS A 104 22.64 11.15 -14.35
CA LYS A 104 21.89 11.54 -15.57
C LYS A 104 21.04 10.35 -16.02
N GLN A 105 19.97 10.59 -16.78
CA GLN A 105 19.16 9.50 -17.34
C GLN A 105 20.06 8.46 -18.01
N LEU A 106 20.30 7.34 -17.31
CA LEU A 106 21.11 6.27 -17.86
C LEU A 106 20.43 5.71 -19.11
N PRO A 107 21.18 5.15 -20.07
CA PRO A 107 20.61 4.34 -21.14
C PRO A 107 19.70 3.25 -20.57
N LEU A 108 18.64 2.87 -21.31
CA LEU A 108 17.62 1.95 -20.82
C LEU A 108 18.19 0.63 -20.26
N LEU A 109 19.19 0.06 -20.93
CA LEU A 109 19.85 -1.19 -20.50
C LEU A 109 20.59 -1.03 -19.16
N GLU A 110 21.25 0.10 -18.94
CA GLU A 110 21.96 0.36 -17.69
C GLU A 110 20.99 0.67 -16.54
N LYS A 111 19.86 1.34 -16.82
CA LYS A 111 18.74 1.47 -15.87
C LYS A 111 18.22 0.10 -15.44
N ILE A 112 17.97 -0.79 -16.40
CA ILE A 112 17.49 -2.16 -16.14
C ILE A 112 18.54 -2.93 -15.31
N SER A 113 19.80 -2.91 -15.71
CA SER A 113 20.89 -3.58 -15.01
C SER A 113 21.04 -3.09 -13.55
N THR A 114 21.02 -1.78 -13.35
CA THR A 114 21.11 -1.17 -12.00
C THR A 114 19.92 -1.55 -11.14
N ARG A 115 18.69 -1.50 -11.68
CA ARG A 115 17.47 -1.92 -10.97
C ARG A 115 17.52 -3.40 -10.60
N LEU A 116 17.96 -4.28 -11.50
CA LEU A 116 18.13 -5.71 -11.23
C LEU A 116 19.19 -5.96 -10.16
N SER A 117 20.31 -5.24 -10.18
CA SER A 117 21.36 -5.34 -9.16
C SER A 117 20.86 -4.94 -7.78
N ASN A 118 20.16 -3.81 -7.67
CA ASN A 118 19.56 -3.35 -6.41
C ASN A 118 18.50 -4.32 -5.90
N MET A 119 17.64 -4.84 -6.80
CA MET A 119 16.64 -5.85 -6.45
C MET A 119 17.29 -7.14 -5.92
N ARG A 120 18.36 -7.63 -6.56
CA ARG A 120 19.09 -8.83 -6.10
C ARG A 120 19.67 -8.65 -4.70
N LYS A 121 20.27 -7.49 -4.40
CA LYS A 121 20.82 -7.20 -3.06
C LYS A 121 19.72 -7.12 -2.01
N PHE A 122 18.62 -6.45 -2.33
CA PHE A 122 17.46 -6.39 -1.44
C PHE A 122 16.90 -7.79 -1.15
N VAL A 123 16.65 -8.59 -2.19
CA VAL A 123 16.16 -9.98 -2.04
C VAL A 123 17.15 -10.85 -1.25
N ALA A 124 18.46 -10.70 -1.46
CA ALA A 124 19.48 -11.44 -0.71
C ALA A 124 19.46 -11.09 0.78
N LEU A 125 19.34 -9.81 1.13
CA LEU A 125 19.22 -9.37 2.52
C LEU A 125 17.94 -9.95 3.15
N GLN A 126 16.79 -9.82 2.48
CA GLN A 126 15.52 -10.36 2.99
C GLN A 126 15.57 -11.89 3.16
N ARG A 127 16.22 -12.61 2.24
CA ARG A 127 16.46 -14.05 2.37
C ARG A 127 17.27 -14.36 3.63
N ALA A 128 18.40 -13.67 3.82
CA ALA A 128 19.26 -13.88 4.98
C ALA A 128 18.51 -13.64 6.30
N THR A 129 17.73 -12.56 6.39
CA THR A 129 16.87 -12.28 7.55
C THR A 129 15.83 -13.40 7.76
N ALA A 130 15.21 -13.89 6.67
CA ALA A 130 14.22 -14.96 6.75
C ALA A 130 14.84 -16.28 7.22
N GLU A 131 16.01 -16.66 6.72
CA GLU A 131 16.74 -17.87 7.14
C GLU A 131 17.13 -17.78 8.62
N SER A 132 17.67 -16.65 9.06
CA SER A 132 18.04 -16.41 10.46
C SER A 132 16.88 -16.55 11.44
N LEU A 133 15.65 -16.21 11.04
CA LEU A 133 14.46 -16.37 11.88
C LEU A 133 13.89 -17.78 11.77
N LEU A 134 13.59 -18.23 10.55
CA LEU A 134 12.81 -19.45 10.30
C LEU A 134 13.62 -20.72 10.60
N LEU A 135 14.93 -20.71 10.36
CA LEU A 135 15.79 -21.88 10.62
C LEU A 135 16.39 -21.87 12.03
N ASN A 136 16.05 -20.88 12.86
CA ASN A 136 16.41 -20.87 14.27
C ASN A 136 15.39 -21.70 15.07
N HIS A 137 15.68 -22.99 15.24
CA HIS A 137 14.80 -23.94 15.93
C HIS A 137 14.47 -23.52 17.36
N GLU A 138 15.45 -23.01 18.12
CA GLU A 138 15.22 -22.55 19.50
C GLU A 138 14.21 -21.40 19.55
N LEU A 139 14.38 -20.40 18.68
CA LEU A 139 13.47 -19.27 18.59
C LEU A 139 12.07 -19.70 18.12
N VAL A 140 11.98 -20.52 17.07
CA VAL A 140 10.69 -20.99 16.55
C VAL A 140 9.95 -21.82 17.59
N ASP A 141 10.65 -22.71 18.31
CA ASP A 141 10.04 -23.51 19.37
C ASP A 141 9.67 -22.68 20.60
N PHE A 142 10.44 -21.64 20.92
CA PHE A 142 10.05 -20.63 21.90
C PHE A 142 8.74 -19.94 21.49
N LEU A 143 8.61 -19.51 20.23
CA LEU A 143 7.43 -18.83 19.70
C LEU A 143 6.20 -19.74 19.68
N LYS A 144 6.35 -21.02 19.32
CA LYS A 144 5.27 -22.03 19.40
C LYS A 144 4.65 -22.12 20.80
N LYS A 145 5.49 -22.04 21.84
CA LYS A 145 5.07 -22.16 23.25
C LYS A 145 4.35 -20.92 23.79
N GLN A 146 4.28 -19.82 23.05
CA GLN A 146 3.69 -18.56 23.52
C GLN A 146 2.16 -18.47 23.36
N ASN A 147 1.52 -19.41 22.65
CA ASN A 147 0.08 -19.46 22.41
C ASN A 147 -0.50 -18.14 21.87
N PHE A 148 0.03 -17.65 20.76
CA PHE A 148 -0.49 -16.46 20.09
C PHE A 148 -1.86 -16.71 19.45
N ASP A 149 -2.68 -15.67 19.33
CA ASP A 149 -4.00 -15.73 18.69
C ASP A 149 -3.95 -15.40 17.20
N ALA A 150 -3.00 -14.57 16.77
CA ALA A 150 -2.82 -14.16 15.38
C ALA A 150 -1.39 -13.65 15.13
N VAL A 151 -1.05 -13.48 13.86
CA VAL A 151 0.20 -12.82 13.42
C VAL A 151 -0.11 -11.54 12.64
N LEU A 152 0.46 -10.41 13.05
CA LEU A 152 0.47 -9.17 12.27
C LEU A 152 1.79 -9.03 11.51
N THR A 153 1.73 -8.94 10.17
CA THR A 153 2.94 -8.88 9.34
C THR A 153 2.72 -8.13 8.03
N SER A 154 3.82 -7.77 7.35
CA SER A 154 3.79 -7.22 6.00
C SER A 154 4.07 -8.34 4.99
N PRO A 155 3.12 -8.70 4.11
CA PRO A 155 3.31 -9.78 3.13
C PRO A 155 4.34 -9.46 2.03
N ALA A 156 4.84 -8.21 1.96
CA ALA A 156 5.91 -7.84 1.03
C ALA A 156 7.20 -8.64 1.25
N VAL A 157 7.48 -8.99 2.52
CA VAL A 157 8.53 -9.93 2.93
C VAL A 157 7.83 -11.05 3.70
N PRO A 158 7.58 -12.21 3.08
CA PRO A 158 6.61 -13.17 3.60
C PRO A 158 7.14 -14.00 4.78
N THR A 159 8.25 -13.62 5.43
CA THR A 159 8.81 -14.32 6.61
C THR A 159 7.77 -14.50 7.71
N GLY A 160 7.03 -13.43 8.05
CA GLY A 160 5.96 -13.50 9.04
C GLY A 160 4.77 -14.35 8.58
N ALA A 161 4.46 -14.32 7.28
CA ALA A 161 3.39 -15.14 6.70
C ALA A 161 3.75 -16.63 6.71
N ILE A 162 5.00 -16.98 6.38
CA ILE A 162 5.55 -18.34 6.44
C ILE A 162 5.51 -18.85 7.89
N LEU A 163 5.94 -18.02 8.85
CA LEU A 163 5.87 -18.39 10.26
C LEU A 163 4.42 -18.60 10.72
N ALA A 164 3.50 -17.71 10.36
CA ALA A 164 2.08 -17.86 10.67
C ALA A 164 1.51 -19.17 10.11
N TYR A 165 1.86 -19.49 8.86
CA TYR A 165 1.47 -20.73 8.20
C TYR A 165 1.97 -21.97 8.96
N ASN A 166 3.23 -21.98 9.38
CA ASN A 166 3.81 -23.07 10.16
C ASN A 166 3.18 -23.21 11.55
N LEU A 167 2.86 -22.09 12.19
CA LEU A 167 2.23 -22.06 13.51
C LEU A 167 0.71 -22.30 13.47
N SER A 168 0.12 -22.45 12.27
CA SER A 168 -1.34 -22.53 12.08
C SER A 168 -2.09 -21.35 12.71
N LEU A 169 -1.51 -20.15 12.61
CA LEU A 169 -2.08 -18.92 13.15
C LEU A 169 -2.73 -18.09 12.04
N PRO A 170 -3.90 -17.48 12.28
CA PRO A 170 -4.49 -16.57 11.32
C PRO A 170 -3.60 -15.32 11.16
N ALA A 171 -3.30 -14.98 9.91
CA ALA A 171 -2.44 -13.85 9.60
C ALA A 171 -3.25 -12.61 9.21
N VAL A 172 -2.91 -11.48 9.81
CA VAL A 172 -3.35 -10.13 9.43
C VAL A 172 -2.22 -9.48 8.64
N TYR A 173 -2.46 -9.24 7.36
CA TYR A 173 -1.49 -8.65 6.46
C TYR A 173 -1.68 -7.16 6.34
N MET A 174 -0.64 -6.38 6.55
CA MET A 174 -0.66 -4.93 6.36
C MET A 174 0.32 -4.51 5.28
N LEU A 175 -0.19 -3.94 4.19
CA LEU A 175 0.64 -3.48 3.06
C LEU A 175 0.02 -2.34 2.26
N ARG A 176 0.81 -1.71 1.40
CA ARG A 176 0.32 -0.77 0.37
C ARG A 176 -0.14 -1.47 -0.91
N GLY A 177 0.57 -2.52 -1.31
CA GLY A 177 0.35 -3.31 -2.51
C GLY A 177 1.59 -4.18 -2.73
N LEU A 178 1.44 -5.33 -3.37
CA LEU A 178 2.57 -6.12 -3.81
C LEU A 178 2.89 -5.74 -5.25
N PRO A 179 4.18 -5.67 -5.64
CA PRO A 179 4.54 -5.72 -7.04
C PRO A 179 3.82 -6.90 -7.70
N CYS A 180 3.57 -6.80 -9.00
CA CYS A 180 3.06 -7.89 -9.83
C CYS A 180 1.72 -8.53 -9.44
N GLY A 181 0.89 -7.86 -8.64
CA GLY A 181 -0.51 -8.26 -8.42
C GLY A 181 -0.69 -9.52 -7.56
N LEU A 182 0.35 -9.94 -6.84
CA LEU A 182 0.28 -11.13 -5.99
C LEU A 182 -0.75 -11.00 -4.86
N ASP A 183 -0.97 -9.79 -4.36
CA ASP A 183 -2.04 -9.46 -3.40
C ASP A 183 -3.43 -9.77 -3.97
N SER A 184 -3.68 -9.38 -5.22
CA SER A 184 -4.93 -9.66 -5.92
C SER A 184 -5.11 -11.17 -6.17
N THR A 185 -4.02 -11.86 -6.53
CA THR A 185 -4.03 -13.31 -6.74
C THR A 185 -4.23 -14.09 -5.43
N ALA A 186 -3.63 -13.62 -4.34
CA ALA A 186 -3.74 -14.23 -3.03
C ALA A 186 -5.11 -14.02 -2.38
N THR A 187 -5.81 -12.93 -2.71
CA THR A 187 -7.18 -12.64 -2.27
C THR A 187 -8.26 -13.11 -3.25
N ALA A 188 -7.87 -13.64 -4.42
CA ALA A 188 -8.76 -13.86 -5.55
C ALA A 188 -9.54 -12.62 -6.00
N CYS A 189 -9.03 -11.41 -5.70
CA CYS A 189 -9.68 -10.15 -6.02
C CYS A 189 -9.60 -9.83 -7.52
N PRO A 190 -10.72 -9.49 -8.19
CA PRO A 190 -10.72 -9.09 -9.59
C PRO A 190 -9.76 -7.94 -9.86
N ASN A 191 -8.84 -8.17 -10.79
CA ASN A 191 -7.82 -7.20 -11.17
C ASN A 191 -7.78 -6.98 -12.69
N PRO A 192 -8.84 -6.42 -13.31
CA PRO A 192 -8.93 -6.23 -14.76
C PRO A 192 -7.94 -5.18 -15.31
N PRO A 193 -7.07 -5.52 -16.28
CA PRO A 193 -6.12 -4.58 -16.88
C PRO A 193 -6.77 -3.54 -17.80
N SER A 194 -8.08 -3.60 -18.03
CA SER A 194 -8.80 -2.63 -18.87
C SER A 194 -8.89 -1.23 -18.25
N TYR A 195 -8.90 -1.15 -16.92
CA TYR A 195 -8.96 0.12 -16.18
C TYR A 195 -8.12 0.15 -14.90
N ILE A 196 -7.61 -0.99 -14.40
CA ILE A 196 -6.70 -0.96 -13.25
C ILE A 196 -5.26 -0.83 -13.77
N PRO A 197 -4.57 0.30 -13.50
CA PRO A 197 -3.20 0.50 -13.96
C PRO A 197 -2.23 -0.44 -13.24
N ARG A 198 -1.33 -1.07 -13.99
CA ARG A 198 -0.24 -1.89 -13.46
C ARG A 198 0.84 -1.00 -12.88
N PHE A 199 1.50 -1.46 -11.82
CA PHE A 199 2.67 -0.79 -11.26
C PHE A 199 3.71 -0.50 -12.34
N PHE A 200 4.38 0.63 -12.21
CA PHE A 200 5.43 1.12 -13.10
C PHE A 200 4.97 1.52 -14.51
N THR A 201 3.67 1.63 -14.76
CA THR A 201 3.15 2.14 -16.05
C THR A 201 2.85 3.63 -16.04
N ASN A 202 2.75 4.26 -14.86
CA ASN A 202 2.30 5.64 -14.68
C ASN A 202 0.94 5.93 -15.38
N ASN A 203 0.11 4.90 -15.53
CA ASN A 203 -1.23 5.04 -16.08
C ASN A 203 -2.22 5.45 -14.99
N SER A 204 -3.30 6.15 -15.41
CA SER A 204 -4.49 6.35 -14.59
C SER A 204 -5.53 5.25 -14.83
N ASP A 205 -6.66 5.32 -14.13
CA ASP A 205 -7.84 4.49 -14.41
C ASP A 205 -8.56 4.87 -15.72
N ARG A 206 -8.19 6.01 -16.32
CA ARG A 206 -8.65 6.46 -17.64
C ARG A 206 -7.52 6.36 -18.65
N MET A 207 -7.44 5.19 -19.30
CA MET A 207 -6.40 4.89 -20.28
C MET A 207 -6.88 5.04 -21.72
N SER A 208 -6.05 5.64 -22.56
CA SER A 208 -6.15 5.53 -24.03
C SER A 208 -5.93 4.09 -24.50
N PHE A 209 -6.29 3.79 -25.75
CA PHE A 209 -6.05 2.46 -26.32
C PHE A 209 -4.58 2.01 -26.19
N ARG A 210 -3.62 2.90 -26.51
CA ARG A 210 -2.18 2.59 -26.40
C ARG A 210 -1.76 2.31 -24.96
N GLN A 211 -2.25 3.09 -23.99
CA GLN A 211 -2.00 2.85 -22.57
C GLN A 211 -2.57 1.51 -22.11
N ARG A 212 -3.79 1.14 -22.55
CA ARG A 212 -4.38 -0.17 -22.26
C ARG A 212 -3.57 -1.31 -22.87
N VAL A 213 -3.08 -1.18 -24.10
CA VAL A 213 -2.21 -2.19 -24.72
C VAL A 213 -0.97 -2.42 -23.87
N LEU A 214 -0.27 -1.34 -23.46
CA LEU A 214 0.88 -1.44 -22.56
C LEU A 214 0.50 -2.08 -21.22
N ASN A 215 -0.63 -1.67 -20.65
CA ASN A 215 -1.12 -2.17 -19.37
C ASN A 215 -1.41 -3.68 -19.40
N VAL A 216 -2.01 -4.17 -20.49
CA VAL A 216 -2.25 -5.60 -20.73
C VAL A 216 -0.94 -6.35 -20.89
N LEU A 217 0.02 -5.84 -21.69
CA LEU A 217 1.33 -6.48 -21.85
C LEU A 217 2.06 -6.61 -20.51
N VAL A 218 2.05 -5.57 -19.67
CA VAL A 218 2.63 -5.64 -18.33
C VAL A 218 1.91 -6.67 -17.46
N SER A 219 0.58 -6.75 -17.52
CA SER A 219 -0.20 -7.76 -16.76
C SER A 219 0.10 -9.21 -17.15
N ILE A 220 0.59 -9.44 -18.37
CA ILE A 220 1.00 -10.79 -18.83
C ILE A 220 2.38 -11.15 -18.28
N VAL A 221 3.29 -10.17 -18.17
CA VAL A 221 4.68 -10.38 -17.74
C VAL A 221 4.82 -10.38 -16.21
N GLU A 222 3.94 -9.68 -15.49
CA GLU A 222 4.06 -9.50 -14.06
C GLU A 222 4.13 -10.80 -13.23
N PRO A 223 3.41 -11.91 -13.54
CA PRO A 223 3.51 -13.13 -12.73
C PRO A 223 4.90 -13.77 -12.78
N LEU A 224 5.59 -13.66 -13.91
CA LEU A 224 6.98 -14.12 -14.04
C LEU A 224 7.92 -13.28 -13.16
N LEU A 225 7.74 -11.96 -13.14
CA LEU A 225 8.49 -11.07 -12.26
C LEU A 225 8.28 -11.44 -10.78
N CYS A 226 7.04 -11.75 -10.40
CA CYS A 226 6.69 -12.22 -9.06
C CYS A 226 7.45 -13.49 -8.69
N ARG A 227 7.44 -14.49 -9.58
CA ARG A 227 8.19 -15.73 -9.36
C ARG A 227 9.67 -15.45 -9.16
N LEU A 228 10.28 -14.58 -9.97
CA LEU A 228 11.70 -14.23 -9.83
C LEU A 228 12.03 -13.54 -8.49
N ILE A 229 11.16 -12.64 -8.02
CA ILE A 229 11.34 -11.93 -6.74
C ILE A 229 11.24 -12.91 -5.55
N TYR A 230 10.25 -13.80 -5.58
CA TYR A 230 9.90 -14.66 -4.44
C TYR A 230 10.54 -16.06 -4.47
N TRP A 231 11.08 -16.53 -5.60
CA TRP A 231 11.74 -17.84 -5.75
C TRP A 231 12.73 -18.15 -4.62
N SER A 232 13.52 -17.12 -4.33
CA SER A 232 14.47 -17.04 -3.24
C SER A 232 13.91 -17.46 -1.89
N THR A 233 12.74 -16.94 -1.58
CA THR A 233 12.04 -17.10 -0.31
C THR A 233 11.18 -18.37 -0.31
N GLU A 234 10.64 -18.78 -1.47
CA GLU A 234 9.99 -20.09 -1.63
C GLU A 234 10.95 -21.22 -1.26
N GLY A 235 12.20 -21.17 -1.70
CA GLY A 235 13.21 -22.16 -1.29
C GLY A 235 13.44 -22.22 0.22
N VAL A 236 13.44 -21.08 0.91
CA VAL A 236 13.55 -21.04 2.39
C VAL A 236 12.28 -21.60 3.04
N ALA A 237 11.11 -21.20 2.55
CA ALA A 237 9.82 -21.67 3.04
C ALA A 237 9.66 -23.18 2.89
N SER A 238 10.04 -23.74 1.74
CA SER A 238 9.95 -25.18 1.49
C SER A 238 10.86 -25.99 2.41
N ARG A 239 12.09 -25.53 2.66
CA ARG A 239 12.99 -26.16 3.65
C ARG A 239 12.44 -26.05 5.07
N PHE A 240 11.88 -24.90 5.43
CA PHE A 240 11.31 -24.72 6.76
C PHE A 240 10.07 -25.58 6.99
N LEU A 241 9.17 -25.67 6.01
CA LEU A 241 7.91 -26.43 6.07
C LEU A 241 8.06 -27.91 5.66
N GLN A 242 9.25 -28.33 5.22
CA GLN A 242 9.57 -29.69 4.76
C GLN A 242 8.66 -30.18 3.61
N ARG A 243 8.21 -29.27 2.75
CA ARG A 243 7.43 -29.57 1.54
C ARG A 243 7.51 -28.42 0.54
N ASP A 244 7.30 -28.70 -0.74
CA ASP A 244 7.22 -27.64 -1.74
C ASP A 244 6.00 -26.74 -1.50
N VAL A 245 6.25 -25.43 -1.43
CA VAL A 245 5.25 -24.37 -1.27
C VAL A 245 5.55 -23.19 -2.17
N SER A 246 4.48 -22.51 -2.59
CA SER A 246 4.62 -21.19 -3.21
C SER A 246 4.29 -20.07 -2.21
N VAL A 247 4.85 -18.87 -2.41
CA VAL A 247 4.46 -17.71 -1.61
C VAL A 247 2.98 -17.37 -1.85
N ALA A 248 2.46 -17.58 -3.06
CA ALA A 248 1.05 -17.38 -3.37
C ALA A 248 0.13 -18.27 -2.51
N GLU A 249 0.50 -19.55 -2.33
CA GLU A 249 -0.23 -20.48 -1.45
C GLU A 249 -0.25 -19.99 0.00
N ILE A 250 0.92 -19.58 0.51
CA ILE A 250 1.04 -19.07 1.89
C ILE A 250 0.18 -17.81 2.06
N LEU A 251 0.26 -16.85 1.16
CA LEU A 251 -0.50 -15.61 1.25
C LEU A 251 -2.01 -15.82 1.07
N ARG A 252 -2.44 -16.87 0.36
CA ARG A 252 -3.86 -17.26 0.30
C ARG A 252 -4.43 -17.66 1.65
N SER A 253 -3.60 -18.06 2.62
CA SER A 253 -4.07 -18.40 3.97
C SER A 253 -4.33 -17.19 4.88
N GLY A 254 -4.02 -15.96 4.41
CA GLY A 254 -4.23 -14.74 5.18
C GLY A 254 -5.70 -14.53 5.53
N ALA A 255 -5.98 -14.32 6.81
CA ALA A 255 -7.34 -14.08 7.30
C ALA A 255 -7.86 -12.71 6.87
N LEU A 256 -7.01 -11.68 6.92
CA LEU A 256 -7.42 -10.30 6.62
C LEU A 256 -6.28 -9.47 6.03
N TRP A 257 -6.63 -8.55 5.14
CA TRP A 257 -5.73 -7.62 4.45
C TRP A 257 -6.05 -6.17 4.84
N LEU A 258 -5.22 -5.59 5.70
CA LEU A 258 -5.21 -4.17 6.02
C LEU A 258 -4.43 -3.38 4.95
N LEU A 259 -5.16 -2.80 4.01
CA LEU A 259 -4.60 -2.04 2.90
C LEU A 259 -4.29 -0.60 3.32
N ARG A 260 -3.02 -0.20 3.26
CA ARG A 260 -2.53 1.15 3.64
C ARG A 260 -2.91 2.24 2.62
N TYR A 261 -4.07 2.13 2.01
CA TYR A 261 -4.62 3.14 1.13
C TYR A 261 -6.16 3.19 1.21
N ASP A 262 -6.73 4.25 0.66
CA ASP A 262 -8.14 4.42 0.31
C ASP A 262 -8.25 5.09 -1.08
N PHE A 263 -9.47 5.42 -1.50
CA PHE A 263 -9.74 6.00 -2.82
C PHE A 263 -9.52 7.51 -2.92
N THR A 264 -9.16 8.19 -1.83
CA THR A 264 -8.66 9.57 -1.92
C THR A 264 -7.24 9.61 -2.49
N LEU A 265 -6.50 8.48 -2.44
CA LEU A 265 -5.22 8.33 -3.13
C LEU A 265 -5.28 7.30 -4.28
N GLU A 266 -5.82 6.11 -4.05
CA GLU A 266 -5.86 5.04 -5.05
C GLU A 266 -7.01 5.25 -6.04
N PHE A 267 -6.92 4.64 -7.23
CA PHE A 267 -8.06 4.63 -8.15
C PHE A 267 -9.11 3.60 -7.71
N PRO A 268 -10.42 3.88 -7.89
CA PRO A 268 -11.48 2.93 -7.55
C PRO A 268 -11.29 1.57 -8.22
N LYS A 269 -11.34 0.49 -7.43
CA LYS A 269 -11.18 -0.89 -7.92
C LYS A 269 -11.93 -1.89 -7.03
N PRO A 270 -12.14 -3.14 -7.49
CA PRO A 270 -12.79 -4.17 -6.70
C PRO A 270 -12.01 -4.46 -5.41
N LEU A 271 -12.73 -4.84 -4.36
CA LEU A 271 -12.19 -5.26 -3.08
C LEU A 271 -12.92 -6.52 -2.63
N MET A 272 -12.20 -7.43 -1.98
CA MET A 272 -12.80 -8.59 -1.33
C MET A 272 -13.26 -8.24 0.10
N PRO A 273 -14.24 -8.97 0.67
CA PRO A 273 -14.74 -8.69 2.01
C PRO A 273 -13.66 -8.73 3.11
N ASN A 274 -12.58 -9.50 2.90
CA ASN A 274 -11.44 -9.57 3.82
C ASN A 274 -10.37 -8.47 3.58
N MET A 275 -10.64 -7.47 2.75
CA MET A 275 -9.74 -6.37 2.42
C MET A 275 -10.26 -5.06 3.00
N VAL A 276 -9.55 -4.50 3.98
CA VAL A 276 -9.96 -3.31 4.74
C VAL A 276 -9.02 -2.15 4.45
N LEU A 277 -9.58 -1.00 4.08
CA LEU A 277 -8.84 0.21 3.76
C LEU A 277 -8.46 0.98 5.04
N ILE A 278 -7.17 1.21 5.25
CA ILE A 278 -6.59 1.92 6.39
C ILE A 278 -5.62 3.05 5.94
N GLY A 279 -5.96 3.72 4.84
CA GLY A 279 -5.24 4.91 4.38
C GLY A 279 -5.21 6.01 5.44
N GLY A 280 -4.04 6.62 5.66
CA GLY A 280 -3.88 7.68 6.67
C GLY A 280 -3.74 7.22 8.12
N ILE A 281 -3.19 6.03 8.37
CA ILE A 281 -3.06 5.46 9.73
C ILE A 281 -2.34 6.36 10.75
N ASN A 282 -1.43 7.22 10.30
CA ASN A 282 -0.69 8.12 11.19
C ASN A 282 -1.38 9.47 11.41
N CYS A 283 -2.43 9.80 10.68
CA CYS A 283 -2.94 11.18 10.61
C CYS A 283 -3.47 11.71 11.95
N ALA A 284 -4.11 10.84 12.74
CA ALA A 284 -4.64 11.18 14.05
C ALA A 284 -3.58 11.22 15.16
N ILE A 285 -2.35 10.77 14.89
CA ILE A 285 -1.27 10.76 15.89
C ILE A 285 -0.72 12.18 16.03
N LYS A 286 -1.00 12.83 17.16
CA LYS A 286 -0.55 14.19 17.46
C LYS A 286 0.47 14.17 18.60
N ASN A 287 1.62 14.80 18.37
CA ASN A 287 2.64 15.05 19.38
C ASN A 287 2.94 16.56 19.46
N PRO A 288 3.21 17.09 20.66
CA PRO A 288 3.62 18.48 20.78
C PRO A 288 4.96 18.71 20.07
N LEU A 289 5.07 19.82 19.33
CA LEU A 289 6.34 20.28 18.78
C LEU A 289 7.26 20.72 19.93
N SER A 290 8.58 20.58 19.75
CA SER A 290 9.53 21.18 20.70
C SER A 290 9.42 22.70 20.66
N LYS A 291 9.70 23.37 21.80
CA LYS A 291 9.63 24.84 21.90
C LYS A 291 10.41 25.55 20.78
N GLU A 292 11.62 25.07 20.50
CA GLU A 292 12.48 25.60 19.44
C GLU A 292 11.84 25.50 18.04
N VAL A 293 11.18 24.38 17.73
CA VAL A 293 10.49 24.19 16.45
C VAL A 293 9.24 25.06 16.41
N GLU A 294 8.49 25.15 17.50
CA GLU A 294 7.29 25.96 17.60
C GLU A 294 7.59 27.46 17.42
N GLU A 295 8.65 27.98 18.06
CA GLU A 295 9.13 29.36 17.88
C GLU A 295 9.57 29.63 16.44
N PHE A 296 10.27 28.67 15.82
CA PHE A 296 10.63 28.77 14.42
C PHE A 296 9.40 28.81 13.51
N VAL A 297 8.38 28.01 13.77
CA VAL A 297 7.12 28.04 13.00
C VAL A 297 6.36 29.36 13.24
N LYS A 298 6.27 29.85 14.47
CA LYS A 298 5.58 31.10 14.82
C LYS A 298 6.20 32.31 14.11
N GLY A 299 7.53 32.39 14.06
CA GLY A 299 8.22 33.49 13.40
C GLY A 299 8.14 33.50 11.87
N SER A 300 7.43 32.56 11.24
CA SER A 300 7.15 32.59 9.79
C SER A 300 6.10 33.63 9.36
N GLY A 301 5.45 34.30 10.33
CA GLY A 301 4.46 35.35 10.04
C GLY A 301 3.32 34.86 9.15
N GLU A 302 2.84 35.72 8.24
CA GLU A 302 1.76 35.39 7.30
C GLU A 302 2.19 34.43 6.18
N HIS A 303 3.50 34.37 5.89
CA HIS A 303 4.02 33.53 4.81
C HIS A 303 3.90 32.04 5.14
N GLY A 304 4.01 31.67 6.41
CA GLY A 304 3.90 30.28 6.86
C GLY A 304 5.13 29.43 6.54
N ILE A 305 4.95 28.11 6.58
CA ILE A 305 6.04 27.14 6.49
C ILE A 305 5.95 26.21 5.29
N VAL A 306 7.12 25.78 4.81
CA VAL A 306 7.29 24.65 3.90
C VAL A 306 7.95 23.51 4.67
N VAL A 307 7.37 22.31 4.60
CA VAL A 307 7.96 21.11 5.18
C VAL A 307 8.65 20.34 4.05
N PHE A 308 9.89 19.88 4.27
CA PHE A 308 10.64 19.12 3.26
C PHE A 308 11.21 17.82 3.82
N SER A 309 10.78 16.69 3.25
CA SER A 309 11.26 15.35 3.61
C SER A 309 11.23 14.38 2.44
N LEU A 310 12.34 13.69 2.19
CA LEU A 310 12.44 12.63 1.17
C LEU A 310 12.21 11.22 1.77
N GLY A 311 11.55 11.14 2.92
CA GLY A 311 11.17 9.88 3.56
C GLY A 311 12.31 9.16 4.27
N SER A 312 12.00 8.09 4.99
CA SER A 312 12.93 7.48 5.95
C SER A 312 14.23 6.93 5.36
N LEU A 313 14.22 6.52 4.09
CA LEU A 313 15.33 5.86 3.40
C LEU A 313 16.29 6.83 2.67
N VAL A 314 15.95 8.12 2.63
CA VAL A 314 16.77 9.16 2.00
C VAL A 314 16.82 10.36 2.94
N SER A 315 17.94 10.51 3.65
CA SER A 315 18.16 11.61 4.59
C SER A 315 19.20 12.62 4.11
N SER A 316 19.97 12.30 3.07
CA SER A 316 20.97 13.18 2.45
C SER A 316 20.76 13.23 0.94
N MET A 317 21.45 14.17 0.30
CA MET A 317 21.49 14.27 -1.15
C MET A 317 22.87 14.77 -1.60
N PRO A 318 23.23 14.57 -2.87
CA PRO A 318 24.51 15.04 -3.42
C PRO A 318 24.67 16.55 -3.26
N LYS A 319 25.88 17.03 -2.95
CA LYS A 319 26.17 18.45 -2.68
C LYS A 319 25.63 19.40 -3.75
N LYS A 320 25.81 19.05 -5.02
CA LYS A 320 25.29 19.84 -6.16
C LYS A 320 23.76 19.92 -6.18
N LYS A 321 23.06 18.86 -5.79
CA LYS A 321 21.59 18.85 -5.68
C LYS A 321 21.15 19.63 -4.46
N ALA A 322 21.78 19.44 -3.30
CA ALA A 322 21.49 20.21 -2.08
C ALA A 322 21.58 21.72 -2.31
N ALA A 323 22.62 22.17 -3.02
CA ALA A 323 22.82 23.58 -3.34
C ALA A 323 21.64 24.23 -4.09
N ILE A 324 20.95 23.47 -4.96
CA ILE A 324 19.76 23.94 -5.67
C ILE A 324 18.63 24.22 -4.67
N PHE A 325 18.39 23.32 -3.72
CA PHE A 325 17.36 23.48 -2.69
C PHE A 325 17.68 24.65 -1.76
N PHE A 326 18.92 24.75 -1.27
CA PHE A 326 19.33 25.88 -0.43
C PHE A 326 19.13 27.23 -1.15
N LYS A 327 19.56 27.32 -2.42
CA LYS A 327 19.38 28.54 -3.22
C LYS A 327 17.89 28.86 -3.42
N ALA A 328 17.07 27.87 -3.76
CA ALA A 328 15.63 28.05 -3.96
C ALA A 328 14.91 28.49 -2.68
N PHE A 329 15.28 27.91 -1.53
CA PHE A 329 14.69 28.28 -0.25
C PHE A 329 15.04 29.70 0.18
N GLY A 330 16.23 30.19 -0.14
CA GLY A 330 16.58 31.61 0.08
C GLY A 330 15.80 32.59 -0.79
N MET A 331 15.10 32.13 -1.83
CA MET A 331 14.32 32.96 -2.75
C MET A 331 12.82 33.03 -2.39
N ILE A 332 12.37 32.27 -1.38
CA ILE A 332 10.98 32.26 -0.95
C ILE A 332 10.84 32.86 0.46
N PRO A 333 9.72 33.53 0.77
CA PRO A 333 9.53 34.18 2.07
C PRO A 333 9.12 33.19 3.18
N GLN A 334 8.75 31.96 2.85
CA GLN A 334 8.38 30.94 3.84
C GLN A 334 9.59 30.47 4.64
N ARG A 335 9.34 30.07 5.90
CA ARG A 335 10.33 29.30 6.65
C ARG A 335 10.28 27.84 6.23
N VAL A 336 11.43 27.22 6.04
CA VAL A 336 11.55 25.84 5.55
C VAL A 336 12.09 24.94 6.66
N LEU A 337 11.36 23.87 6.99
CA LEU A 337 11.86 22.82 7.87
C LEU A 337 12.23 21.60 7.03
N TRP A 338 13.51 21.24 7.02
CA TRP A 338 14.06 20.23 6.13
C TRP A 338 14.74 19.09 6.90
N ARG A 339 14.28 17.86 6.69
CA ARG A 339 15.01 16.66 7.12
C ARG A 339 16.24 16.45 6.24
N TYR A 340 17.42 16.74 6.79
CA TYR A 340 18.69 16.66 6.07
C TYR A 340 19.83 16.23 6.99
N THR A 341 20.62 15.25 6.54
CA THR A 341 21.81 14.72 7.23
C THR A 341 23.04 14.69 6.31
N GLY A 342 23.00 15.40 5.18
CA GLY A 342 24.13 15.52 4.26
C GLY A 342 25.09 16.65 4.65
N GLU A 343 26.03 16.95 3.75
CA GLU A 343 26.97 18.05 3.91
C GLU A 343 26.24 19.40 3.92
N ILE A 344 26.50 20.22 4.94
CA ILE A 344 25.87 21.53 5.14
C ILE A 344 26.80 22.59 4.53
N PRO A 345 26.30 23.47 3.63
CA PRO A 345 27.11 24.57 3.12
C PRO A 345 27.35 25.64 4.18
N ASP A 346 28.42 26.43 4.04
CA ASP A 346 28.77 27.48 5.02
C ASP A 346 27.65 28.54 5.18
N ASN A 347 26.94 28.84 4.09
CA ASN A 347 25.87 29.83 4.06
C ASN A 347 24.49 29.16 3.89
N VAL A 348 23.93 28.68 5.00
CA VAL A 348 22.53 28.23 5.03
C VAL A 348 21.60 29.46 5.10
N PRO A 349 20.56 29.58 4.27
CA PRO A 349 19.61 30.68 4.37
C PRO A 349 18.94 30.75 5.75
N GLU A 350 18.77 31.95 6.29
CA GLU A 350 18.22 32.17 7.65
C GLU A 350 16.80 31.60 7.84
N ASN A 351 16.03 31.50 6.76
CA ASN A 351 14.70 30.92 6.76
C ASN A 351 14.68 29.39 6.69
N VAL A 352 15.83 28.71 6.71
CA VAL A 352 15.94 27.24 6.63
C VAL A 352 16.38 26.64 7.97
N LYS A 353 15.57 25.72 8.51
CA LYS A 353 15.92 24.91 9.69
C LYS A 353 16.15 23.46 9.28
N LEU A 354 17.40 23.01 9.42
CA LEU A 354 17.79 21.62 9.17
C LEU A 354 17.55 20.75 10.40
N MET A 355 17.02 19.55 10.20
CA MET A 355 16.71 18.60 11.27
C MET A 355 17.14 17.18 10.87
N LYS A 356 17.67 16.41 11.83
CA LYS A 356 17.98 14.97 11.60
C LYS A 356 16.71 14.13 11.45
N TRP A 357 15.66 14.50 12.17
CA TRP A 357 14.33 13.90 12.10
C TRP A 357 13.27 14.99 12.22
N LEU A 358 12.24 14.93 11.37
CA LEU A 358 11.14 15.90 11.38
C LEU A 358 9.92 15.29 12.09
N PRO A 359 9.25 16.03 13.00
CA PRO A 359 7.89 15.73 13.42
C PRO A 359 6.91 16.07 12.27
N GLN A 360 7.02 15.30 11.17
CA GLN A 360 6.42 15.64 9.87
C GLN A 360 4.89 15.78 9.93
N ASN A 361 4.20 14.80 10.54
CA ASN A 361 2.75 14.85 10.69
C ASN A 361 2.29 16.07 11.49
N ASP A 362 2.99 16.39 12.60
CA ASP A 362 2.64 17.51 13.48
C ASP A 362 2.92 18.87 12.81
N LEU A 363 3.99 18.97 12.00
CA LEU A 363 4.28 20.16 11.20
C LEU A 363 3.26 20.36 10.09
N LEU A 364 2.84 19.29 9.42
CA LEU A 364 1.80 19.36 8.38
C LEU A 364 0.43 19.69 8.97
N GLY A 365 0.13 19.21 10.18
CA GLY A 365 -1.07 19.55 10.93
C GLY A 365 -1.08 20.98 11.50
N ASN A 366 0.00 21.74 11.34
CA ASN A 366 0.05 23.13 11.77
C ASN A 366 -0.69 24.04 10.76
N PRO A 367 -1.55 24.98 11.20
CA PRO A 367 -2.26 25.90 10.31
C PRO A 367 -1.35 26.76 9.41
N LYS A 368 -0.08 26.95 9.78
CA LYS A 368 0.91 27.68 8.98
C LYS A 368 1.52 26.83 7.86
N ALA A 369 1.27 25.54 7.76
CA ALA A 369 1.79 24.69 6.69
C ALA A 369 1.17 25.07 5.34
N LYS A 370 1.99 25.57 4.42
CA LYS A 370 1.56 26.01 3.08
C LYS A 370 1.84 24.99 1.99
N ALA A 371 2.99 24.32 2.07
CA ALA A 371 3.38 23.31 1.10
C ALA A 371 4.22 22.20 1.72
N PHE A 372 4.14 21.02 1.12
CA PHE A 372 4.94 19.86 1.48
C PHE A 372 5.80 19.40 0.30
N ILE A 373 7.11 19.47 0.43
CA ILE A 373 8.05 18.88 -0.52
C ILE A 373 8.31 17.42 -0.10
N THR A 374 7.99 16.48 -0.97
CA THR A 374 8.02 15.05 -0.65
C THR A 374 8.52 14.18 -1.79
N HIS A 375 9.14 13.06 -1.47
CA HIS A 375 9.45 12.01 -2.46
C HIS A 375 8.23 11.22 -2.97
N GLY A 376 7.02 11.45 -2.45
CA GLY A 376 5.81 10.74 -2.88
C GLY A 376 5.61 9.34 -2.25
N GLY A 377 6.28 9.07 -1.12
CA GLY A 377 5.98 7.88 -0.32
C GLY A 377 4.58 7.95 0.29
N THR A 378 3.88 6.81 0.32
CA THR A 378 2.46 6.72 0.74
C THR A 378 2.16 7.40 2.09
N HIS A 379 2.99 7.20 3.12
CA HIS A 379 2.74 7.82 4.45
C HIS A 379 2.74 9.35 4.37
N GLY A 380 3.77 9.94 3.76
CA GLY A 380 3.88 11.40 3.64
C GLY A 380 2.74 11.98 2.80
N ILE A 381 2.34 11.29 1.72
CA ILE A 381 1.18 11.71 0.92
C ILE A 381 -0.09 11.77 1.78
N TYR A 382 -0.35 10.74 2.59
CA TYR A 382 -1.50 10.76 3.48
C TYR A 382 -1.40 11.86 4.53
N GLU A 383 -0.24 12.09 5.14
CA GLU A 383 -0.08 13.20 6.09
C GLU A 383 -0.39 14.55 5.40
N GLY A 384 0.02 14.74 4.14
CA GLY A 384 -0.37 15.90 3.34
C GLY A 384 -1.89 15.97 3.10
N ILE A 385 -2.51 14.88 2.66
CA ILE A 385 -3.98 14.81 2.40
C ILE A 385 -4.76 15.08 3.69
N CYS A 386 -4.40 14.42 4.80
CA CYS A 386 -5.07 14.54 6.08
C CYS A 386 -5.11 15.98 6.60
N HIS A 387 -4.04 16.73 6.39
CA HIS A 387 -3.92 18.11 6.87
C HIS A 387 -4.18 19.17 5.79
N GLY A 388 -4.62 18.75 4.59
CA GLY A 388 -4.99 19.67 3.52
C GLY A 388 -3.81 20.46 2.94
N VAL A 389 -2.60 19.92 2.95
CA VAL A 389 -1.37 20.62 2.52
C VAL A 389 -0.95 20.20 1.11
N PRO A 390 -1.02 21.09 0.09
CA PRO A 390 -0.57 20.80 -1.27
C PRO A 390 0.90 20.39 -1.36
N MET A 391 1.25 19.61 -2.39
CA MET A 391 2.56 18.95 -2.48
C MET A 391 3.39 19.35 -3.69
N VAL A 392 4.71 19.48 -3.50
CA VAL A 392 5.71 19.39 -4.58
C VAL A 392 6.40 18.05 -4.44
N MET A 393 6.37 17.23 -5.49
CA MET A 393 6.71 15.81 -5.42
C MET A 393 7.93 15.47 -6.28
N LEU A 394 8.88 14.74 -5.69
CA LEU A 394 10.18 14.38 -6.26
C LEU A 394 10.37 12.85 -6.17
N PRO A 395 9.68 12.05 -7.01
CA PRO A 395 9.79 10.60 -6.93
C PRO A 395 11.22 10.13 -7.19
N LEU A 396 11.66 9.13 -6.42
CA LEU A 396 13.02 8.57 -6.49
C LEU A 396 13.00 7.09 -6.89
N PHE A 397 12.19 6.26 -6.22
CA PHE A 397 12.17 4.81 -6.46
C PHE A 397 10.90 4.14 -5.91
N GLY A 398 10.78 2.82 -6.14
CA GLY A 398 9.69 2.02 -5.61
C GLY A 398 8.34 2.43 -6.22
N ASP A 399 7.33 2.57 -5.36
CA ASP A 399 5.95 2.95 -5.72
C ASP A 399 5.76 4.47 -5.89
N GLN A 400 6.82 5.27 -5.73
CA GLN A 400 6.71 6.73 -5.66
C GLN A 400 6.20 7.34 -6.97
N ASP A 401 6.72 6.93 -8.14
CA ASP A 401 6.27 7.45 -9.45
C ASP A 401 4.75 7.24 -9.64
N ASP A 402 4.26 6.05 -9.30
CA ASP A 402 2.84 5.69 -9.37
C ASP A 402 1.99 6.51 -8.38
N ASN A 403 2.49 6.75 -7.18
CA ASN A 403 1.79 7.53 -6.16
C ASN A 403 1.71 9.01 -6.54
N VAL A 404 2.81 9.62 -7.01
CA VAL A 404 2.80 11.05 -7.37
C VAL A 404 1.91 11.31 -8.58
N HIS A 405 1.81 10.35 -9.52
CA HIS A 405 0.86 10.44 -10.63
C HIS A 405 -0.60 10.47 -10.15
N ARG A 406 -0.95 9.67 -9.14
CA ARG A 406 -2.29 9.68 -8.51
C ARG A 406 -2.61 10.99 -7.81
N VAL A 407 -1.62 11.62 -7.19
CA VAL A 407 -1.78 12.93 -6.54
C VAL A 407 -1.91 14.03 -7.60
N ALA A 408 -1.08 13.99 -8.65
CA ALA A 408 -1.10 14.97 -9.74
C ALA A 408 -2.39 14.93 -10.55
N THR A 409 -2.93 13.74 -10.85
CA THR A 409 -4.23 13.57 -11.55
C THR A 409 -5.42 14.15 -10.76
N ARG A 410 -5.27 14.34 -9.45
CA ARG A 410 -6.25 15.04 -8.58
C ARG A 410 -6.02 16.55 -8.51
N GLY A 411 -4.94 17.05 -9.10
CA GLY A 411 -4.59 18.47 -9.13
C GLY A 411 -4.17 19.04 -7.77
N VAL A 412 -3.70 18.20 -6.85
CA VAL A 412 -3.29 18.62 -5.48
C VAL A 412 -1.78 18.61 -5.27
N GLY A 413 -1.01 18.45 -6.34
CA GLY A 413 0.44 18.60 -6.28
C GLY A 413 1.10 18.69 -7.65
N VAL A 414 2.32 19.20 -7.65
CA VAL A 414 3.20 19.33 -8.82
C VAL A 414 4.28 18.27 -8.75
N VAL A 415 4.57 17.60 -9.87
CA VAL A 415 5.64 16.58 -9.96
C VAL A 415 6.84 17.19 -10.66
N LEU A 416 8.01 17.10 -10.03
CA LEU A 416 9.29 17.51 -10.59
C LEU A 416 10.21 16.29 -10.73
N SER A 417 11.03 16.30 -11.78
CA SER A 417 12.12 15.34 -11.94
C SER A 417 13.30 15.78 -11.08
N ILE A 418 13.74 14.95 -10.13
CA ILE A 418 14.95 15.24 -9.34
C ILE A 418 16.21 15.34 -10.22
N HIS A 419 16.21 14.70 -11.39
CA HIS A 419 17.34 14.70 -12.31
C HIS A 419 17.50 16.05 -13.01
N ASP A 420 16.37 16.66 -13.39
CA ASP A 420 16.31 17.87 -14.22
C ASP A 420 15.96 19.13 -13.42
N ILE A 421 15.82 18.99 -12.09
CA ILE A 421 15.50 20.11 -11.20
C ILE A 421 16.54 21.22 -11.26
N THR A 422 16.04 22.45 -11.30
CA THR A 422 16.80 23.69 -11.19
C THR A 422 16.27 24.53 -10.03
N THR A 423 16.94 25.65 -9.74
CA THR A 423 16.49 26.55 -8.67
C THR A 423 15.13 27.16 -9.04
N GLU A 424 15.03 27.58 -10.30
CA GLU A 424 13.88 28.27 -10.89
C GLU A 424 12.67 27.34 -10.92
N THR A 425 12.83 26.12 -11.45
CA THR A 425 11.73 25.13 -11.51
C THR A 425 11.19 24.75 -10.13
N LEU A 426 12.04 24.70 -9.10
CA LEU A 426 11.61 24.45 -7.72
C LEU A 426 10.86 25.64 -7.12
N VAL A 427 11.37 26.86 -7.32
CA VAL A 427 10.70 28.10 -6.86
C VAL A 427 9.34 28.24 -7.54
N ASP A 428 9.26 28.00 -8.85
CA ASP A 428 8.02 28.07 -9.62
C ASP A 428 7.00 27.05 -9.15
N ALA A 429 7.42 25.81 -8.89
CA ALA A 429 6.53 24.77 -8.35
C ALA A 429 6.00 25.13 -6.95
N LEU A 430 6.85 25.67 -6.08
CA LEU A 430 6.45 26.12 -4.75
C LEU A 430 5.48 27.30 -4.82
N ASN A 431 5.80 28.32 -5.62
CA ASN A 431 4.92 29.46 -5.86
C ASN A 431 3.58 29.01 -6.45
N THR A 432 3.59 28.03 -7.35
CA THR A 432 2.36 27.46 -7.92
C THR A 432 1.49 26.87 -6.82
N VAL A 433 2.00 25.92 -6.03
CA VAL A 433 1.16 25.23 -5.03
C VAL A 433 0.79 26.11 -3.83
N ILE A 434 1.57 27.15 -3.53
CA ILE A 434 1.31 28.09 -2.44
C ILE A 434 0.33 29.19 -2.87
N ASN A 435 0.50 29.77 -4.06
CA ASN A 435 -0.22 30.98 -4.47
C ASN A 435 -1.42 30.70 -5.38
N ASP A 436 -1.43 29.61 -6.17
CA ASP A 436 -2.63 29.21 -6.89
C ASP A 436 -3.61 28.52 -5.92
N SER A 437 -4.62 29.30 -5.51
CA SER A 437 -5.67 28.85 -4.60
C SER A 437 -6.37 27.56 -5.03
N SER A 438 -6.34 27.21 -6.33
CA SER A 438 -6.98 26.02 -6.84
C SER A 438 -6.35 24.73 -6.29
N TYR A 439 -5.04 24.71 -6.02
CA TYR A 439 -4.37 23.58 -5.37
C TYR A 439 -4.84 23.41 -3.93
N ARG A 440 -4.88 24.51 -3.17
CA ARG A 440 -5.34 24.51 -1.78
C ARG A 440 -6.80 24.08 -1.67
N GLN A 441 -7.69 24.65 -2.48
CA GLN A 441 -9.12 24.31 -2.49
C GLN A 441 -9.36 22.83 -2.84
N ARG A 442 -8.68 22.31 -3.87
CA ARG A 442 -8.79 20.88 -4.24
C ARG A 442 -8.25 19.98 -3.12
N MET A 443 -7.16 20.40 -2.47
CA MET A 443 -6.56 19.64 -1.38
C MET A 443 -7.41 19.64 -0.10
N GLU A 444 -8.02 20.77 0.25
CA GLU A 444 -8.97 20.87 1.37
C GLU A 444 -10.23 20.03 1.10
N LYS A 445 -10.75 20.05 -0.12
CA LYS A 445 -11.85 19.17 -0.52
C LYS A 445 -11.46 17.70 -0.38
N LEU A 446 -10.28 17.31 -0.87
CA LEU A 446 -9.80 15.94 -0.76
C LEU A 446 -9.58 15.52 0.70
N SER A 447 -9.04 16.43 1.52
CA SER A 447 -8.84 16.26 2.95
C SER A 447 -10.16 16.05 3.68
N ALA A 448 -11.18 16.85 3.39
CA ALA A 448 -12.52 16.71 3.96
C ALA A 448 -13.11 15.34 3.64
N ILE A 449 -13.02 14.89 2.39
CA ILE A 449 -13.48 13.54 1.97
C ILE A 449 -12.69 12.45 2.70
N HIS A 450 -11.37 12.58 2.79
CA HIS A 450 -10.53 11.60 3.48
C HIS A 450 -10.90 11.51 4.96
N ASN A 451 -11.06 12.65 5.65
CA ASN A 451 -11.32 12.70 7.08
C ASN A 451 -12.77 12.35 7.45
N ASP A 452 -13.72 12.45 6.52
CA ASP A 452 -15.12 12.04 6.70
C ASP A 452 -15.26 10.52 6.69
N ARG A 453 -15.05 9.91 7.87
CA ARG A 453 -15.12 8.46 8.07
C ARG A 453 -15.66 8.12 9.46
N PRO A 454 -16.31 6.95 9.63
CA PRO A 454 -16.90 6.57 10.91
C PRO A 454 -15.87 6.17 11.98
N MET A 455 -14.67 5.72 11.58
CA MET A 455 -13.63 5.26 12.49
C MET A 455 -12.24 5.65 11.95
N GLN A 456 -11.35 6.08 12.85
CA GLN A 456 -9.98 6.41 12.48
C GLN A 456 -9.23 5.14 12.02
N PRO A 457 -8.28 5.24 11.07
CA PRO A 457 -7.70 4.03 10.47
C PRO A 457 -6.87 3.19 11.44
N LEU A 458 -6.24 3.81 12.43
CA LEU A 458 -5.52 3.08 13.48
C LEU A 458 -6.50 2.26 14.34
N ASP A 459 -7.60 2.87 14.76
CA ASP A 459 -8.66 2.18 15.50
C ASP A 459 -9.28 1.05 14.67
N LEU A 460 -9.49 1.28 13.37
CA LEU A 460 -10.02 0.29 12.45
C LEU A 460 -9.07 -0.89 12.26
N ALA A 461 -7.77 -0.63 12.07
CA ALA A 461 -6.73 -1.66 11.98
C ALA A 461 -6.68 -2.51 13.25
N VAL A 462 -6.76 -1.87 14.42
CA VAL A 462 -6.79 -2.54 15.71
C VAL A 462 -8.06 -3.36 15.88
N TYR A 463 -9.24 -2.80 15.59
CA TYR A 463 -10.52 -3.50 15.67
C TYR A 463 -10.49 -4.80 14.85
N TRP A 464 -10.02 -4.73 13.61
CA TRP A 464 -9.95 -5.88 12.72
C TRP A 464 -8.88 -6.90 13.13
N THR A 465 -7.78 -6.43 13.73
CA THR A 465 -6.78 -7.32 14.34
C THR A 465 -7.37 -8.06 15.54
N GLU A 466 -8.06 -7.35 16.44
CA GLU A 466 -8.81 -7.94 17.56
C GLU A 466 -9.88 -8.92 17.06
N PHE A 467 -10.59 -8.58 15.99
CA PHE A 467 -11.59 -9.46 15.38
C PHE A 467 -10.98 -10.80 14.96
N VAL A 468 -9.89 -10.77 14.19
CA VAL A 468 -9.21 -12.00 13.74
C VAL A 468 -8.71 -12.83 14.93
N MET A 469 -8.17 -12.18 15.96
CA MET A 469 -7.71 -12.86 17.18
C MET A 469 -8.87 -13.48 17.97
N ARG A 470 -9.98 -12.76 18.17
CA ARG A 470 -11.17 -13.23 18.90
C ARG A 470 -11.83 -14.41 18.23
N HIS A 471 -11.93 -14.36 16.90
CA HIS A 471 -12.66 -15.35 16.10
C HIS A 471 -11.75 -16.40 15.46
N LYS A 472 -10.46 -16.40 15.79
CA LYS A 472 -9.45 -17.36 15.30
C LYS A 472 -9.38 -17.43 13.77
N GLY A 473 -9.61 -16.31 13.10
CA GLY A 473 -9.67 -16.22 11.64
C GLY A 473 -10.79 -15.32 11.14
N ALA A 474 -11.08 -15.41 9.84
CA ALA A 474 -12.13 -14.63 9.17
C ALA A 474 -12.69 -15.35 7.93
N ASP A 475 -12.88 -16.68 8.01
CA ASP A 475 -13.23 -17.51 6.85
C ASP A 475 -14.55 -17.13 6.17
N HIS A 476 -15.51 -16.57 6.90
CA HIS A 476 -16.76 -16.03 6.34
C HIS A 476 -16.55 -14.82 5.40
N LEU A 477 -15.37 -14.19 5.42
CA LEU A 477 -14.98 -13.12 4.49
C LEU A 477 -14.19 -13.64 3.28
N ARG A 478 -13.85 -14.94 3.26
CA ARG A 478 -13.09 -15.58 2.18
C ARG A 478 -14.02 -15.87 0.99
N PRO A 479 -13.67 -15.44 -0.24
CA PRO A 479 -14.48 -15.75 -1.41
C PRO A 479 -14.34 -17.23 -1.80
N ALA A 480 -15.44 -17.83 -2.28
CA ALA A 480 -15.46 -19.20 -2.83
C ALA A 480 -14.52 -19.40 -4.04
N ALA A 481 -14.06 -18.30 -4.65
CA ALA A 481 -13.07 -18.31 -5.73
C ALA A 481 -11.79 -19.09 -5.38
N HIS A 482 -11.46 -19.22 -4.09
CA HIS A 482 -10.32 -20.02 -3.64
C HIS A 482 -10.51 -21.53 -3.79
N ASP A 483 -11.75 -22.00 -3.88
CA ASP A 483 -12.11 -23.42 -3.92
C ASP A 483 -12.44 -23.88 -5.36
N LEU A 484 -12.44 -22.96 -6.33
CA LEU A 484 -12.72 -23.22 -7.73
C LEU A 484 -11.43 -23.50 -8.51
N ASN A 485 -11.48 -24.47 -9.42
CA ASN A 485 -10.44 -24.62 -10.43
C ASN A 485 -10.57 -23.56 -11.54
N TRP A 486 -9.56 -23.46 -12.41
CA TRP A 486 -9.53 -22.44 -13.47
C TRP A 486 -10.71 -22.51 -14.45
N LEU A 487 -11.19 -23.72 -14.78
CA LEU A 487 -12.35 -23.89 -15.67
C LEU A 487 -13.62 -23.37 -15.01
N GLN A 488 -13.86 -23.76 -13.75
CA GLN A 488 -15.02 -23.34 -12.97
C GLN A 488 -15.03 -21.84 -12.72
N TYR A 489 -13.88 -21.27 -12.32
CA TYR A 489 -13.73 -19.85 -12.03
C TYR A 489 -14.08 -18.96 -13.23
N HIS A 490 -13.72 -19.40 -14.45
CA HIS A 490 -14.06 -18.71 -15.70
C HIS A 490 -15.32 -19.26 -16.40
N SER A 491 -16.06 -20.17 -15.75
CA SER A 491 -17.26 -20.84 -16.28
C SER A 491 -17.07 -21.46 -17.66
N LEU A 492 -15.87 -21.95 -17.97
CA LEU A 492 -15.53 -22.53 -19.27
C LEU A 492 -16.15 -23.91 -19.46
N ASP A 493 -16.39 -24.63 -18.36
CA ASP A 493 -17.19 -25.85 -18.31
C ASP A 493 -18.64 -25.58 -18.75
N VAL A 494 -19.26 -24.52 -18.21
CA VAL A 494 -20.63 -24.10 -18.58
C VAL A 494 -20.68 -23.60 -20.02
N ILE A 495 -19.75 -22.74 -20.44
CA ILE A 495 -19.67 -22.26 -21.83
C ILE A 495 -19.50 -23.43 -22.79
N GLY A 496 -18.61 -24.38 -22.47
CA GLY A 496 -18.40 -25.59 -23.24
C GLY A 496 -19.68 -26.43 -23.38
N PHE A 497 -20.41 -26.63 -22.27
CA PHE A 497 -21.69 -27.34 -22.26
C PHE A 497 -22.76 -26.65 -23.14
N LEU A 498 -22.87 -25.32 -23.06
CA LEU A 498 -23.83 -24.56 -23.87
C LEU A 498 -23.48 -24.63 -25.37
N LEU A 499 -22.19 -24.49 -25.73
CA LEU A 499 -21.73 -24.63 -27.12
C LEU A 499 -22.00 -26.04 -27.66
N PHE A 500 -21.83 -27.07 -26.83
CA PHE A 500 -22.17 -28.44 -27.19
C PHE A 500 -23.67 -28.61 -27.50
N ILE A 501 -24.57 -28.02 -26.70
CA ILE A 501 -26.02 -28.02 -26.98
C ILE A 501 -26.32 -27.34 -28.33
N VAL A 502 -25.75 -26.16 -28.59
CA VAL A 502 -25.94 -25.43 -29.84
C VAL A 502 -25.47 -26.26 -31.04
N LEU A 503 -24.33 -26.94 -30.91
CA LEU A 503 -23.82 -27.85 -31.95
C LEU A 503 -24.81 -28.99 -32.22
N ILE A 504 -25.34 -29.65 -31.19
CA ILE A 504 -26.30 -30.75 -31.35
C ILE A 504 -27.59 -30.27 -32.04
N VAL A 505 -28.15 -29.13 -31.62
CA VAL A 505 -29.36 -28.55 -32.23
C VAL A 505 -29.11 -28.18 -33.71
N THR A 506 -27.95 -27.61 -34.01
CA THR A 506 -27.57 -27.24 -35.39
C THR A 506 -27.43 -28.48 -36.28
N LEU A 507 -26.74 -29.52 -35.79
CA LEU A 507 -26.59 -30.79 -36.52
C LEU A 507 -27.93 -31.51 -36.71
N ALA A 508 -28.80 -31.51 -35.70
CA ALA A 508 -30.14 -32.07 -35.78
C ALA A 508 -30.98 -31.33 -36.81
N THR A 509 -31.00 -29.99 -36.76
CA THR A 509 -31.73 -29.15 -37.72
C THR A 509 -31.21 -29.35 -39.14
N PHE A 510 -29.89 -29.37 -39.33
CA PHE A 510 -29.28 -29.64 -40.63
C PHE A 510 -29.68 -31.02 -41.18
N LYS A 511 -29.63 -32.07 -40.34
CA LYS A 511 -30.08 -33.42 -40.73
C LYS A 511 -31.58 -33.43 -41.07
N CYS A 512 -32.42 -32.79 -40.27
CA CYS A 512 -33.86 -32.67 -40.55
C CYS A 512 -34.12 -31.93 -41.87
N CYS A 513 -33.47 -30.79 -42.11
CA CYS A 513 -33.57 -30.04 -43.36
C CYS A 513 -33.06 -30.85 -44.56
N ALA A 514 -31.93 -31.55 -44.43
CA ALA A 514 -31.40 -32.43 -45.48
C ALA A 514 -32.32 -33.62 -45.77
N LEU A 515 -32.96 -34.20 -44.75
CA LEU A 515 -33.96 -35.25 -44.90
C LEU A 515 -35.23 -34.74 -45.58
N CYS A 516 -35.72 -33.56 -45.19
CA CYS A 516 -36.85 -32.88 -45.83
C CYS A 516 -36.53 -32.58 -47.31
N TRP A 517 -35.35 -32.03 -47.59
CA TRP A 517 -34.87 -31.76 -48.95
C TRP A 517 -34.81 -33.02 -49.81
N ARG A 518 -34.17 -34.09 -49.31
CA ARG A 518 -34.12 -35.39 -50.01
C ARG A 518 -35.52 -35.96 -50.29
N ARG A 519 -36.46 -35.83 -49.35
CA ARG A 519 -37.86 -36.27 -49.53
C ARG A 519 -38.61 -35.41 -50.55
N CYS A 520 -38.44 -34.09 -50.54
CA CYS A 520 -39.04 -33.18 -51.52
C CYS A 520 -38.48 -33.39 -52.94
N CYS A 521 -37.16 -33.54 -53.09
CA CYS A 521 -36.54 -33.81 -54.39
C CYS A 521 -36.92 -35.19 -54.96
N ARG A 522 -37.05 -36.23 -54.12
CA ARG A 522 -37.58 -37.54 -54.55
C ARG A 522 -39.03 -37.47 -55.05
N LYS A 523 -39.89 -36.65 -54.40
CA LYS A 523 -41.27 -36.42 -54.87
C LYS A 523 -41.31 -35.68 -56.22
N LEU A 524 -40.44 -34.69 -56.43
CA LEU A 524 -40.30 -33.98 -57.71
C LEU A 524 -39.81 -34.88 -58.85
N GLN A 525 -38.91 -35.83 -58.59
CA GLN A 525 -38.48 -36.82 -59.60
C GLN A 525 -39.56 -37.83 -59.95
N LYS A 526 -40.40 -38.25 -59.00
CA LYS A 526 -41.56 -39.12 -59.29
C LYS A 526 -42.58 -38.41 -60.18
N ARG A 527 -42.90 -37.15 -59.88
CA ARG A 527 -43.88 -36.33 -60.63
C ARG A 527 -43.45 -35.91 -62.05
N LYS A 528 -42.19 -36.16 -62.44
CA LYS A 528 -41.66 -35.95 -63.81
C LYS A 528 -41.63 -37.25 -64.64
N ARG A 529 -41.95 -38.40 -64.04
CA ARG A 529 -41.96 -39.73 -64.69
C ARG A 529 -43.37 -40.29 -64.92
N ASP A 530 -44.38 -39.62 -64.37
CA ASP A 530 -45.79 -39.71 -64.77
C ASP A 530 -46.04 -38.54 -65.74
#